data_AF-A0A1Y4U1L8-F1
#
_entry.id   AF-A0A1Y4U1L8-F1
#
_cell.length_a   1.000
_cell.length_b   1.000
_cell.length_c   1.000
_cell.angle_alpha   90.00
_cell.angle_beta   90.00
_cell.angle_gamma   90.00
#
_symmetry.space_group_name_H-M   'P 1'
#
loop_
_entity.id
_entity.type
_entity.pdbx_description
1 polymer ?
#
loop_
_entity_poly.entity_id
_entity_poly.type
_entity_poly.pdbx_seq_one_letter_code
_entity_poly.pdbx_strand_id
1 'polypeptide(L)'
;MKEEISENTRKCIELYEKLCPEMQNAMLWIISNLADVDEMCQGKKLTDEKWTEYMNHAVEQQDMLAIALLEYKRIYDDVKRQENCQDEE
;
A
#
# COMPACT_ATOMS: atom_id res chain seq x y z
N MET A 1 22.70 20.12 8.78
CA MET A 1 21.31 20.29 9.21
C MET A 1 20.76 18.90 9.40
N LYS A 2 20.54 18.45 10.65
CA LYS A 2 19.87 17.16 10.88
C LYS A 2 18.39 17.45 10.71
N GLU A 3 17.76 16.94 9.65
CA GLU A 3 16.32 17.02 9.52
C GLU A 3 15.70 16.32 10.72
N GLU A 4 14.86 17.05 11.45
CA GLU A 4 14.16 16.53 12.59
C GLU A 4 13.08 15.57 12.07
N ILE A 5 13.24 14.28 12.37
CA ILE A 5 12.29 13.24 11.93
C ILE A 5 10.94 13.53 12.61
N SER A 6 9.92 13.80 11.79
CA SER A 6 8.56 14.07 12.29
C SER A 6 8.02 12.87 13.09
N GLU A 7 7.08 13.13 14.02
CA GLU A 7 6.47 12.07 14.83
C GLU A 7 5.78 11.00 13.95
N ASN A 8 5.19 11.41 12.83
CA ASN A 8 4.57 10.50 11.86
C ASN A 8 5.61 9.61 11.19
N THR A 9 6.74 10.18 10.77
CA THR A 9 7.85 9.42 10.19
C THR A 9 8.38 8.39 11.19
N ARG A 10 8.49 8.75 12.47
CA ARG A 10 8.92 7.82 13.52
C ARG A 10 7.95 6.66 13.71
N LYS A 11 6.64 6.94 13.74
CA LYS A 11 5.60 5.89 13.81
C LYS A 11 5.66 4.94 12.61
N CYS A 12 5.89 5.46 11.40
CA CYS A 12 6.05 4.63 10.21
C CYS A 12 7.28 3.70 10.31
N ILE A 13 8.41 4.21 10.81
CA ILE A 13 9.63 3.42 11.04
C ILE A 13 9.35 2.31 12.07
N GLU A 14 8.72 2.63 13.21
CA GLU A 14 8.38 1.64 14.24
C GLU A 14 7.43 0.55 13.74
N LEU A 15 6.50 0.87 12.84
CA LEU A 15 5.63 -0.12 12.21
C LEU A 15 6.40 -0.98 11.21
N TYR A 16 7.28 -0.37 10.41
CA TYR A 16 8.14 -1.07 9.46
C TYR A 16 9.07 -2.08 10.15
N GLU A 17 9.70 -1.68 11.26
CA GLU A 17 10.61 -2.54 12.03
C GLU A 17 9.91 -3.76 12.66
N LYS A 18 8.59 -3.72 12.83
CA LYS A 18 7.79 -4.84 13.34
C LYS A 18 7.43 -5.88 12.26
N LEU A 19 7.65 -5.55 10.99
CA LEU A 19 7.39 -6.47 9.87
C LEU A 19 8.49 -7.53 9.77
N CYS A 20 8.16 -8.68 9.19
CA CYS A 20 9.19 -9.67 8.84
C CYS A 20 10.11 -9.14 7.72
N PRO A 21 11.34 -9.66 7.60
CA PRO A 21 12.31 -9.18 6.60
C PRO A 21 11.78 -9.19 5.16
N GLU A 22 10.99 -10.20 4.78
CA GLU A 22 10.42 -10.32 3.45
C GLU A 22 9.41 -9.20 3.16
N MET A 23 8.57 -8.87 4.14
CA MET A 23 7.62 -7.77 4.02
C MET A 23 8.31 -6.41 4.06
N GLN A 24 9.37 -6.26 4.86
CA GLN A 24 10.23 -5.08 4.86
C GLN A 24 10.81 -4.82 3.46
N ASN A 25 11.29 -5.87 2.78
CA ASN A 25 11.80 -5.77 1.41
C ASN A 25 10.71 -5.41 0.40
N ALA A 26 9.53 -6.02 0.50
CA ALA A 26 8.37 -5.70 -0.35
C ALA A 26 7.97 -4.22 -0.23
N MET A 27 7.89 -3.70 1.00
CA MET A 27 7.57 -2.29 1.26
C MET A 27 8.64 -1.35 0.70
N LEU A 28 9.92 -1.66 0.87
CA LEU A 28 11.00 -0.86 0.28
C LEU A 28 10.94 -0.85 -1.25
N TRP A 29 10.60 -1.99 -1.86
CA TRP A 29 10.43 -2.07 -3.30
C TRP A 29 9.28 -1.18 -3.77
N ILE A 30 8.12 -1.22 -3.10
CA ILE A 30 6.98 -0.35 -3.43
C ILE A 30 7.38 1.13 -3.31
N ILE A 31 8.02 1.53 -2.20
CA ILE A 31 8.45 2.92 -1.99
C ILE A 31 9.44 3.37 -3.07
N SER A 32 10.36 2.49 -3.46
CA SER A 32 11.38 2.79 -4.47
C SER A 32 10.80 2.90 -5.89
N ASN A 33 9.63 2.31 -6.13
CA ASN A 33 8.97 2.26 -7.44
C ASN A 33 7.56 2.90 -7.38
N LEU A 34 7.37 3.87 -6.49
CA LEU A 34 6.04 4.40 -6.15
C LEU A 34 5.26 4.91 -7.37
N ALA A 35 5.93 5.60 -8.29
CA ALA A 35 5.30 6.12 -9.50
C ALA A 35 4.73 5.00 -10.39
N ASP A 36 5.48 3.91 -10.56
CA ASP A 36 5.04 2.77 -11.35
C ASP A 36 3.91 2.02 -10.64
N VAL A 37 4.01 1.86 -9.31
CA VAL A 37 2.95 1.24 -8.49
C VAL A 37 1.67 2.07 -8.53
N ASP A 38 1.76 3.40 -8.49
CA ASP A 38 0.63 4.30 -8.64
C ASP A 38 -0.04 4.10 -10.00
N GLU A 39 0.74 4.09 -11.08
CA GLU A 39 0.22 3.84 -12.43
C GLU A 39 -0.47 2.46 -12.52
N MET A 40 0.13 1.41 -11.96
CA MET A 40 -0.47 0.07 -11.92
C MET A 40 -1.79 0.03 -11.14
N CYS A 41 -1.93 0.86 -10.10
CA CYS A 41 -3.13 0.93 -9.29
C CYS A 41 -4.24 1.78 -9.90
N GLN A 42 -3.98 2.50 -11.00
CA GLN A 42 -5.01 3.22 -11.73
C GLN A 42 -6.08 2.28 -12.31
N GLY A 43 -7.23 2.85 -12.65
CA GLY A 43 -8.34 2.14 -13.26
C GLY A 43 -9.44 1.77 -12.26
N LYS A 44 -10.14 0.66 -12.53
CA LYS A 44 -11.34 0.30 -11.77
C LYS A 44 -10.99 -0.02 -10.32
N LYS A 45 -11.86 0.42 -9.41
CA LYS A 45 -11.79 0.02 -8.00
C LYS A 45 -11.87 -1.50 -7.89
N LEU A 46 -11.01 -2.06 -7.05
CA LEU A 46 -11.06 -3.47 -6.70
C LEU A 46 -12.23 -3.69 -5.73
N THR A 47 -13.09 -4.67 -6.03
CA THR A 47 -14.18 -5.04 -5.12
C THR A 47 -13.65 -5.83 -3.94
N ASP A 48 -14.32 -5.74 -2.79
CA ASP A 48 -13.93 -6.46 -1.57
C ASP A 48 -13.83 -7.97 -1.78
N GLU A 49 -14.73 -8.53 -2.60
CA GLU A 49 -14.72 -9.95 -2.97
C GLU A 49 -13.44 -10.33 -3.73
N LYS A 50 -13.06 -9.55 -4.75
CA LYS A 50 -11.85 -9.81 -5.54
C LYS A 50 -10.59 -9.54 -4.75
N TRP A 51 -10.60 -8.51 -3.91
CA TRP A 51 -9.49 -8.22 -3.01
C TRP A 51 -9.25 -9.41 -2.07
N THR A 52 -10.32 -9.96 -1.48
CA THR A 52 -10.23 -11.14 -0.60
C THR A 52 -9.72 -12.37 -1.35
N GLU A 53 -10.22 -12.62 -2.56
CA GLU A 53 -9.74 -13.70 -3.43
C GLU A 53 -8.23 -13.61 -3.69
N TYR A 54 -7.76 -12.44 -4.14
CA TYR A 54 -6.35 -12.22 -4.43
C TYR A 54 -5.48 -12.24 -3.19
N MET A 55 -5.96 -11.70 -2.07
CA MET A 55 -5.24 -11.72 -0.80
C MET A 55 -5.05 -13.14 -0.29
N ASN A 56 -6.10 -13.97 -0.32
CA ASN A 56 -5.99 -15.38 0.06
C ASN A 56 -4.96 -16.10 -0.81
N HIS A 57 -4.99 -15.87 -2.12
CA HIS A 57 -4.00 -16.46 -3.03
C HIS A 57 -2.57 -16.00 -2.72
N ALA A 58 -2.35 -14.70 -2.48
CA ALA A 58 -1.04 -14.16 -2.14
C ALA A 58 -0.51 -14.71 -0.81
N VAL A 59 -1.38 -14.88 0.19
CA VAL A 59 -1.04 -15.50 1.48
C VAL A 59 -0.68 -16.97 1.32
N GLU A 60 -1.45 -17.74 0.54
CA GLU A 60 -1.16 -19.14 0.23
C GLU A 60 0.20 -19.32 -0.43
N GLN A 61 0.58 -18.40 -1.33
CA GLN A 61 1.87 -18.41 -2.03
C GLN A 61 3.00 -17.76 -1.22
N GLN A 62 2.71 -17.19 -0.04
CA GLN A 62 3.64 -16.39 0.75
C GLN A 62 4.27 -15.23 -0.05
N ASP A 63 3.50 -14.67 -1.00
CA ASP A 63 3.94 -13.58 -1.86
C ASP A 63 3.75 -12.23 -1.15
N MET A 64 4.78 -11.79 -0.44
CA MET A 64 4.76 -10.55 0.32
C MET A 64 4.64 -9.30 -0.56
N LEU A 65 5.12 -9.36 -1.81
CA LEU A 65 4.98 -8.24 -2.74
C LEU A 65 3.53 -8.10 -3.20
N ALA A 66 2.88 -9.21 -3.55
CA ALA A 66 1.47 -9.21 -3.90
C ALA A 66 0.59 -8.73 -2.73
N ILE A 67 0.87 -9.16 -1.50
CA ILE A 67 0.17 -8.69 -0.29
C ILE A 67 0.32 -7.17 -0.15
N ALA A 68 1.54 -6.65 -0.25
CA ALA A 68 1.81 -5.23 -0.08
C ALA A 68 1.17 -4.38 -1.21
N LEU A 69 1.17 -4.86 -2.45
CA LEU A 69 0.49 -4.20 -3.58
C LEU A 69 -1.03 -4.18 -3.42
N LEU A 70 -1.64 -5.27 -2.91
CA LEU A 70 -3.08 -5.33 -2.67
C LEU A 70 -3.52 -4.38 -1.55
N GLU A 71 -2.74 -4.25 -0.49
CA GLU A 71 -2.99 -3.27 0.56
C GLU A 71 -2.83 -1.84 0.04
N TYR A 72 -1.79 -1.58 -0.77
CA TYR A 72 -1.61 -0.28 -1.44
C TYR A 72 -2.81 0.07 -2.31
N LYS A 73 -3.26 -0.85 -3.17
CA LYS A 73 -4.42 -0.66 -4.05
C LYS A 73 -5.70 -0.37 -3.26
N ARG A 74 -5.93 -1.06 -2.13
CA ARG A 74 -7.09 -0.79 -1.27
C ARG A 74 -7.08 0.64 -0.74
N ILE A 75 -5.93 1.10 -0.24
CA ILE A 75 -5.75 2.48 0.25
C ILE A 75 -5.92 3.48 -0.89
N TYR A 76 -5.30 3.23 -2.04
CA TYR A 76 -5.41 4.06 -3.24
C TYR A 76 -6.88 4.25 -3.67
N ASP A 77 -7.64 3.16 -3.73
CA ASP A 77 -9.06 3.17 -4.09
C ASP A 77 -9.93 3.92 -3.07
N ASP A 78 -9.56 3.90 -1.79
CA ASP A 78 -10.29 4.61 -0.73
C ASP A 78 -9.98 6.11 -0.72
N VAL A 79 -8.73 6.50 -0.97
CA VAL A 79 -8.33 7.91 -1.10
C VAL A 79 -8.97 8.54 -2.34
N LYS A 80 -8.90 7.87 -3.50
CA LYS A 80 -9.54 8.36 -4.74
C LYS A 80 -11.06 8.51 -4.61
N ARG A 81 -11.71 7.68 -3.81
CA ARG A 81 -13.14 7.82 -3.51
C ARG A 81 -13.43 9.11 -2.73
N GLN A 82 -12.57 9.49 -1.79
CA GLN A 82 -12.76 10.70 -0.99
C GLN A 82 -12.53 11.97 -1.83
N GLU A 83 -11.56 11.96 -2.73
CA GLU A 83 -11.32 13.06 -3.67
C GLU A 83 -12.53 13.28 -4.59
N ASN A 84 -13.08 12.22 -5.19
CA ASN A 84 -14.24 12.33 -6.08
C ASN A 84 -15.55 12.75 -5.38
N CYS A 85 -15.64 12.64 -4.05
CA CYS A 85 -16.81 13.11 -3.29
C CYS A 85 -16.71 14.59 -2.89
N GLN A 86 -15.56 15.25 -3.08
CA GLN A 86 -15.36 16.67 -2.77
C GLN A 86 -15.60 17.59 -3.98
N ASP A 87 -15.72 17.03 -5.19
CA ASP A 87 -15.94 17.78 -6.44
C ASP A 87 -17.43 17.94 -6.81
N GLU A 88 -18.38 17.51 -5.95
CA GLU A 88 -19.83 17.59 -6.18
C GLU A 88 -20.58 18.65 -5.32
N GLU A 89 -19.89 19.54 -4.60
CA GLU A 89 -20.51 20.65 -3.82
C GLU A 89 -20.39 22.04 -4.48
#